data_AF-X1MGI0-F1
#
_entry.id   AF-X1MGI0-F1
#
_cell.length_a   1.000
_cell.length_b   1.000
_cell.length_c   1.000
_cell.angle_alpha   90.00
_cell.angle_beta   90.00
_cell.angle_gamma   90.00
#
_symmetry.space_group_name_H-M   'P 1'
#
loop_
_entity.id
_entity.type
_entity.pdbx_description
1 polymer ?
#
loop_
_entity_poly.entity_id
_entity_poly.type
_entity_poly.pdbx_seq_one_letter_code
_entity_poly.pdbx_strand_id
1 'polypeptide(L)' 'MACISPDGKPTESGTKMLRAIKSGLGSAEEIASSAGLPLFRVRSGLRN' A
#
# COMPACT_ATOMS: atom_id res chain seq x y z
N MET A 1 -5.04 11.70 -0.86
CA MET A 1 -5.76 10.56 -1.46
C MET A 1 -6.29 9.73 -0.30
N ALA A 2 -7.59 9.49 -0.21
CA ALA A 2 -8.14 8.85 0.97
C ALA A 2 -7.63 7.39 1.07
N CYS A 3 -6.95 7.05 2.18
CA CYS A 3 -6.55 5.68 2.46
C CYS A 3 -7.75 4.81 2.86
N ILE A 4 -8.86 5.46 3.20
CA ILE A 4 -10.08 4.90 3.75
C ILE A 4 -11.26 5.34 2.87
N SER A 5 -12.09 4.38 2.51
CA SER A 5 -13.36 4.58 1.81
C SER A 5 -14.42 5.16 2.77
N PRO A 6 -15.52 5.75 2.26
CA PRO A 6 -16.59 6.31 3.11
C PRO A 6 -17.21 5.31 4.10
N ASP A 7 -17.07 4.01 3.84
CA ASP A 7 -17.50 2.91 4.70
C ASP A 7 -16.51 2.54 5.80
N GLY A 8 -15.42 3.30 5.96
CA GLY A 8 -14.39 3.07 6.98
C GLY A 8 -13.41 1.96 6.63
N LYS A 9 -13.51 1.33 5.45
CA LYS A 9 -12.60 0.26 5.03
C LYS A 9 -11.39 0.82 4.26
N PRO A 10 -10.24 0.12 4.27
CA PRO A 10 -9.14 0.47 3.39
C PRO A 10 -9.61 0.47 1.94
N THR A 11 -9.14 1.44 1.16
CA THR A 11 -9.29 1.38 -0.30
C THR A 11 -8.62 0.13 -0.85
N GLU A 12 -9.01 -0.32 -2.04
CA GLU A 12 -8.40 -1.50 -2.68
C GLU A 12 -6.86 -1.37 -2.76
N SER A 13 -6.37 -0.17 -3.11
CA SER A 13 -4.92 0.12 -3.06
C SER A 13 -4.32 0.00 -1.67
N GLY A 14 -5.04 0.47 -0.63
CA GLY A 14 -4.61 0.30 0.75
C GLY A 14 -4.57 -1.18 1.15
N THR A 15 -5.56 -1.96 0.77
CA THR A 15 -5.60 -3.41 1.04
C THR A 15 -4.44 -4.15 0.36
N LYS A 16 -4.15 -3.87 -0.92
CA LYS A 16 -3.03 -4.49 -1.65
C LYS A 16 -1.69 -4.17 -0.99
N MET A 17 -1.49 -2.92 -0.60
CA MET A 17 -0.28 -2.47 0.10
C MET A 17 -0.13 -3.13 1.47
N LEU A 18 -1.18 -3.19 2.28
CA LEU A 18 -1.17 -3.86 3.60
C LEU A 18 -0.86 -5.35 3.49
N ARG A 19 -1.38 -6.03 2.45
CA ARG A 19 -1.06 -7.45 2.19
C ARG A 19 0.40 -7.63 1.82
N ALA A 20 0.93 -6.79 0.92
CA ALA A 20 2.33 -6.82 0.52
C ALA A 20 3.29 -6.62 1.71
N ILE A 21 2.97 -5.67 2.60
CA ILE A 21 3.73 -5.46 3.85
C ILE A 21 3.62 -6.68 4.78
N LYS A 22 2.42 -7.23 4.97
CA LYS A 22 2.21 -8.42 5.81
C LYS A 22 2.98 -9.64 5.30
N SER A 23 3.19 -9.74 3.99
CA SER A 23 4.01 -10.78 3.36
C SER A 23 5.53 -10.63 3.60
N GLY A 24 5.96 -9.60 4.34
CA GLY A 24 7.36 -9.42 4.73
C GLY A 24 8.21 -8.69 3.69
N LEU A 25 7.59 -8.04 2.70
CA LEU A 25 8.33 -7.19 1.76
C LEU A 25 8.81 -5.94 2.50
N GLY A 26 10.13 -5.73 2.49
CA GLY A 26 10.79 -4.68 3.29
C GLY A 26 10.97 -3.36 2.55
N SER A 27 11.10 -3.38 1.22
CA SER A 27 11.33 -2.17 0.43
C SER A 27 10.06 -1.65 -0.25
N ALA A 28 10.00 -0.33 -0.47
CA ALA A 28 8.90 0.32 -1.17
C ALA A 28 8.80 -0.16 -2.64
N GLU A 29 9.94 -0.50 -3.24
CA GLU A 29 10.09 -1.02 -4.60
C GLU A 29 9.47 -2.41 -4.73
N GLU A 30 9.76 -3.31 -3.79
CA GLU A 30 9.16 -4.65 -3.76
C GLU A 30 7.65 -4.59 -3.52
N ILE A 31 7.20 -3.73 -2.61
CA ILE A 31 5.78 -3.53 -2.33
C ILE A 31 5.07 -2.94 -3.56
N ALA A 32 5.67 -1.99 -4.26
CA ALA A 32 5.11 -1.40 -5.48
C ALA A 32 4.93 -2.44 -6.59
N SER A 33 5.95 -3.28 -6.79
CA SER A 33 5.93 -4.37 -7.77
C SER A 33 4.87 -5.42 -7.41
N SER A 34 4.83 -5.87 -6.15
CA SER A 34 3.89 -6.89 -5.68
C SER A 34 2.44 -6.41 -5.66
N ALA A 35 2.21 -5.16 -5.22
CA ALA A 35 0.87 -4.59 -5.10
C ALA A 35 0.32 -4.05 -6.42
N GLY A 36 1.15 -3.96 -7.47
CA GLY A 36 0.78 -3.31 -8.74
C GLY A 36 0.45 -1.83 -8.56
N LEU A 37 1.15 -1.16 -7.65
CA LEU A 37 0.91 0.24 -7.30
C LEU A 37 2.11 1.11 -7.72
N PRO A 38 1.88 2.37 -8.12
CA PRO A 38 2.98 3.29 -8.39
C PRO A 38 3.88 3.50 -7.15
N LEU A 39 5.19 3.54 -7.37
CA LEU A 39 6.18 3.67 -6.28
C LEU A 39 5.96 4.93 -5.42
N PHE A 40 5.60 6.06 -6.02
CA PHE A 40 5.32 7.29 -5.27
C PHE A 40 4.15 7.13 -4.28
N ARG A 41 3.14 6.31 -4.64
CA ARG A 41 1.98 6.03 -3.79
C ARG A 41 2.37 5.14 -2.62
N VAL A 42 3.22 4.14 -2.86
CA VAL A 42 3.73 3.27 -1.80
C VAL A 42 4.58 4.06 -0.82
N ARG A 43 5.53 4.86 -1.31
CA ARG A 43 6.38 5.73 -0.46
C ARG A 43 5.57 6.73 0.36
N SER A 44 4.50 7.28 -0.21
CA SER A 44 3.60 8.17 0.53
C SER A 44 2.75 7.46 1.58
N GLY A 45 2.50 6.15 1.44
CA GLY A 45 1.69 5.35 2.35
C GLY A 45 2.47 4.71 3.48
N LEU A 46 3.75 4.41 3.25
CA LEU A 46 4.68 3.93 4.28
C LEU A 46 5.12 5.11 5.16
N ARG A 47 4.85 5.02 6.46
CA ARG A 47 5.44 5.89 7.46
C ARG A 47 6.64 5.15 8.05
N ASN A 48 7.82 5.79 8.04
CA ASN A 48 8.99 5.32 8.80
C ASN A 48 8.62 5.17 10.28
#